data_AF-A0A0B5AUF7-F1
#
_entry.id   AF-A0A0B5AUF7-F1
#
_cell.length_a   1.000
_cell.length_b   1.000
_cell.length_c   1.000
_cell.angle_alpha   90.00
_cell.angle_beta   90.00
_cell.angle_gamma   90.00
#
_symmetry.space_group_name_H-M   'P 1'
#
loop_
_entity.id
_entity.type
_entity.pdbx_description
1 polymer ?
#
loop_
_entity_poly.entity_id
_entity_poly.type
_entity_poly.pdbx_seq_one_letter_code
_entity_poly.pdbx_strand_id
1 'polypeptide(L)'
;MAKSNEQKCIEAVTKKIQNSEYNTVTMKGVRNLSRADLESVVMYAEFFARGDYSSLMKPVGNVKALLDAFGVKTESDFSYSW
;
A
#
# COMPACT_ATOMS: atom_id res chain seq x y z
N MET A 1 -9.91 -1.69 -19.92
CA MET A 1 -8.49 -1.70 -19.49
C MET A 1 -8.41 -2.38 -18.14
N ALA A 2 -7.50 -3.32 -17.94
CA ALA A 2 -7.28 -3.94 -16.62
C ALA A 2 -6.63 -2.90 -15.69
N LYS A 3 -7.16 -2.74 -14.47
CA LYS A 3 -6.57 -1.83 -13.46
C LYS A 3 -5.22 -2.36 -13.00
N SER A 4 -4.26 -1.45 -12.78
CA SER A 4 -2.97 -1.80 -12.19
C SER A 4 -3.13 -2.26 -10.74
N ASN A 5 -2.10 -2.89 -10.17
CA ASN A 5 -2.14 -3.35 -8.78
C ASN A 5 -2.23 -2.17 -7.80
N GLU A 6 -1.54 -1.08 -8.13
CA GLU A 6 -1.55 0.19 -7.39
C GLU A 6 -2.97 0.78 -7.38
N GLN A 7 -3.64 0.86 -8.54
CA GLN A 7 -5.01 1.37 -8.63
C GLN A 7 -6.01 0.50 -7.85
N LYS A 8 -5.87 -0.83 -7.92
CA LYS A 8 -6.69 -1.75 -7.12
C LYS A 8 -6.44 -1.56 -5.61
N CYS A 9 -5.20 -1.31 -5.22
CA CYS A 9 -4.81 -1.02 -3.85
C CYS A 9 -5.48 0.27 -3.36
N ILE A 10 -5.29 1.37 -4.09
CA ILE A 10 -5.86 2.68 -3.77
C ILE A 10 -7.37 2.58 -3.59
N GLU A 11 -8.10 2.00 -4.55
CA GLU A 11 -9.56 1.88 -4.47
C GLU A 11 -10.02 1.06 -3.27
N ALA A 12 -9.39 -0.09 -3.03
CA ALA A 12 -9.77 -0.97 -1.92
C ALA A 12 -9.49 -0.32 -0.56
N VAL A 13 -8.32 0.30 -0.40
CA VAL A 13 -7.91 0.95 0.84
C VAL A 13 -8.76 2.19 1.11
N THR A 14 -8.98 3.05 0.11
CA THR A 14 -9.82 4.26 0.25
C THR A 14 -11.26 3.91 0.61
N LYS A 15 -11.83 2.89 -0.04
CA LYS A 15 -13.16 2.39 0.34
C LYS A 15 -13.18 1.89 1.78
N LYS A 16 -12.08 1.30 2.26
CA LYS A 16 -11.99 0.80 3.63
C LYS A 16 -11.85 1.94 4.65
N ILE A 17 -11.08 2.98 4.34
CA ILE A 17 -10.97 4.20 5.17
C ILE A 17 -12.33 4.85 5.32
N GLN A 18 -13.09 5.02 4.23
CA GLN A 18 -14.40 5.65 4.24
C GLN A 18 -15.45 4.89 5.07
N ASN A 19 -15.33 3.55 5.14
CA ASN A 19 -16.29 2.70 5.85
C ASN A 19 -15.82 2.28 7.25
N SER A 20 -14.63 2.70 7.70
CA SER A 20 -14.10 2.30 8.99
C SER A 20 -14.39 3.35 10.05
N GLU A 21 -15.44 3.13 10.83
CA GLU A 21 -15.68 3.84 12.11
C GLU A 21 -14.75 3.34 13.23
N TYR A 22 -14.06 2.21 13.02
CA TYR A 22 -13.23 1.53 14.01
C TYR A 22 -11.75 1.95 13.94
N ASN A 23 -11.09 1.91 15.09
CA ASN A 23 -9.67 2.28 15.23
C ASN A 23 -8.69 1.30 14.56
N THR A 24 -9.09 0.04 14.34
CA THR A 24 -8.22 -0.99 13.73
C THR A 24 -8.96 -1.85 12.71
N VAL A 25 -8.28 -2.17 11.62
CA VAL A 25 -8.81 -2.86 10.44
C VAL A 25 -7.98 -4.10 10.14
N THR A 26 -8.64 -5.12 9.57
CA THR A 26 -7.97 -6.25 8.92
C THR A 26 -8.26 -6.22 7.43
N MET A 27 -7.22 -6.32 6.60
CA MET A 27 -7.35 -6.37 5.14
C MET A 27 -6.31 -7.31 4.53
N LYS A 28 -6.74 -8.19 3.60
CA LYS A 28 -5.89 -9.20 2.95
C LYS A 28 -5.02 -10.02 3.91
N GLY A 29 -5.55 -10.35 5.10
CA GLY A 29 -4.83 -11.10 6.12
C GLY A 29 -3.89 -10.28 7.02
N VAL A 30 -3.61 -9.01 6.67
CA VAL A 30 -2.87 -8.07 7.53
C VAL A 30 -3.83 -7.51 8.58
N ARG A 31 -3.50 -7.70 9.86
CA ARG A 31 -4.31 -7.31 11.02
C ARG A 31 -3.76 -6.03 11.66
N ASN A 32 -4.55 -5.43 12.55
CA ASN A 32 -4.16 -4.25 13.34
C ASN A 32 -3.73 -3.05 12.49
N LEU A 33 -4.37 -2.87 11.33
CA LEU A 33 -4.16 -1.69 10.48
C LEU A 33 -4.86 -0.50 11.10
N SER A 34 -4.09 0.48 11.55
CA SER A 34 -4.64 1.77 11.96
C SER A 34 -5.09 2.56 10.73
N ARG A 35 -5.88 3.62 10.95
CA ARG A 35 -6.22 4.56 9.89
C ARG A 35 -4.97 5.19 9.25
N ALA A 36 -3.96 5.53 10.05
CA ALA A 36 -2.70 6.09 9.57
C ALA A 36 -1.93 5.09 8.67
N ASP A 37 -1.97 3.79 9.00
CA ASP A 37 -1.38 2.75 8.14
C ASP A 37 -2.09 2.71 6.78
N LEU A 38 -3.42 2.75 6.76
CA LEU A 38 -4.20 2.73 5.52
C LEU A 38 -3.94 3.97 4.66
N GLU A 39 -3.91 5.17 5.27
CA GLU A 39 -3.58 6.41 4.57
C GLU A 39 -2.15 6.38 3.99
N SER A 40 -1.19 5.83 4.74
CA SER A 40 0.18 5.63 4.27
C SER A 40 0.24 4.68 3.07
N VAL A 41 -0.52 3.57 3.09
CA VAL A 41 -0.60 2.63 1.96
C VAL A 41 -1.14 3.30 0.70
N VAL A 42 -2.15 4.17 0.82
CA VAL A 42 -2.65 4.95 -0.34
C VAL A 42 -1.55 5.86 -0.89
N MET A 43 -0.87 6.62 -0.02
CA MET A 43 0.22 7.50 -0.43
C MET A 43 1.31 6.72 -1.19
N TYR A 44 1.80 5.61 -0.64
CA TYR A 44 2.81 4.79 -1.32
C TYR A 44 2.30 4.26 -2.67
N ALA A 45 1.08 3.72 -2.72
CA ALA A 45 0.51 3.20 -3.97
C ALA A 45 0.35 4.29 -5.03
N GLU A 46 -0.02 5.52 -4.65
CA GLU A 46 -0.08 6.67 -5.56
C GLU A 46 1.30 7.07 -6.10
N PHE A 47 2.31 7.12 -5.23
CA PHE A 47 3.69 7.40 -5.62
C PHE A 47 4.23 6.33 -6.59
N PHE A 48 4.03 5.05 -6.27
CA PHE A 48 4.43 3.95 -7.14
C PHE A 48 3.67 3.94 -8.48
N ALA A 49 2.39 4.35 -8.50
CA ALA A 49 1.64 4.50 -9.74
C ALA A 49 2.17 5.63 -10.63
N ARG A 50 2.78 6.67 -10.05
CA ARG A 50 3.39 7.81 -10.76
C ARG A 50 4.81 7.53 -11.24
N GLY A 51 5.47 6.51 -10.69
CA GLY A 51 6.87 6.20 -10.99
C GLY A 51 7.87 7.14 -10.30
N ASP A 52 7.46 7.83 -9.24
CA ASP A 52 8.36 8.64 -8.41
C ASP A 52 8.69 7.88 -7.12
N TYR A 53 9.95 7.45 -7.03
CA TYR A 53 10.46 6.58 -5.97
C TYR A 53 11.45 7.30 -5.05
N SER A 54 11.88 8.50 -5.43
CA SER A 54 13.14 9.11 -4.98
C SER A 54 13.12 9.71 -3.58
N SER A 55 11.92 10.01 -3.06
CA SER A 55 11.75 10.89 -1.90
C SER A 55 11.11 10.22 -0.69
N LEU A 56 10.67 8.97 -0.81
CA LEU A 56 10.00 8.26 0.27
C LEU A 56 10.93 7.28 0.98
N MET A 57 10.80 7.20 2.30
CA MET A 57 11.40 6.11 3.06
C MET A 57 10.81 4.76 2.63
N LYS A 58 11.56 3.67 2.81
CA LYS A 58 11.05 2.34 2.50
C LYS A 58 9.86 2.01 3.42
N PRO A 59 8.73 1.50 2.89
CA PRO A 59 7.62 1.07 3.73
C PRO A 59 8.06 -0.11 4.61
N VAL A 60 7.60 -0.13 5.86
CA VAL A 60 7.91 -1.18 6.84
C VAL A 60 6.64 -1.67 7.54
N GLY A 61 6.75 -2.80 8.26
CA GLY A 61 5.66 -3.33 9.09
C GLY A 61 4.38 -3.62 8.30
N ASN A 62 3.24 -3.22 8.88
CA ASN A 62 1.91 -3.49 8.31
C ASN A 62 1.69 -2.81 6.96
N VAL A 63 2.26 -1.61 6.75
CA VAL A 63 2.17 -0.88 5.47
C VAL A 63 2.83 -1.68 4.36
N LYS A 64 4.06 -2.18 4.59
CA LYS A 64 4.77 -3.03 3.63
C LYS A 64 4.01 -4.31 3.35
N ALA A 65 3.59 -5.01 4.40
CA ALA A 65 2.86 -6.27 4.27
C ALA A 65 1.58 -6.11 3.43
N LEU A 66 0.89 -4.97 3.58
CA LEU A 66 -0.32 -4.71 2.80
C LEU A 66 -0.02 -4.39 1.34
N LEU A 67 0.99 -3.56 1.05
CA LEU A 67 1.45 -3.28 -0.32
C LEU A 67 1.87 -4.58 -1.04
N ASP A 68 2.64 -5.43 -0.37
CA ASP A 68 3.05 -6.75 -0.88
C ASP A 68 1.84 -7.64 -1.18
N ALA A 69 0.82 -7.65 -0.29
CA ALA A 69 -0.42 -8.41 -0.50
C ALA A 69 -1.27 -7.89 -1.68
N PHE A 70 -1.06 -6.65 -2.12
CA PHE A 70 -1.62 -6.13 -3.37
C PHE A 70 -0.72 -6.35 -4.58
N GLY A 71 0.52 -6.82 -4.39
CA GLY A 71 1.50 -6.97 -5.46
C GLY A 71 1.94 -5.62 -6.02
N VAL A 72 1.95 -4.58 -5.17
CA VAL A 72 2.52 -3.28 -5.52
C VAL A 72 4.03 -3.40 -5.38
N LYS A 73 4.75 -3.30 -6.50
CA LYS A 73 6.21 -3.47 -6.51
C LYS A 73 6.87 -2.32 -5.75
N THR A 74 7.63 -2.66 -4.72
CA THR A 74 8.42 -1.68 -3.96
C THR A 74 9.87 -1.71 -4.42
N GLU A 75 10.65 -0.65 -4.20
CA GLU A 75 12.05 -0.60 -4.67
C GLU A 75 12.91 -1.78 -4.19
N SER A 76 12.57 -2.41 -3.07
CA SER A 76 13.26 -3.60 -2.56
C SER A 76 13.14 -4.84 -3.45
N ASP A 77 12.22 -4.86 -4.42
CA ASP A 77 12.09 -5.94 -5.41
C ASP A 77 13.05 -5.78 -6.59
N PHE A 78 13.71 -4.63 -6.73
CA PHE A 78 14.79 -4.46 -7.70
C PHE A 78 16.09 -4.95 -7.06
N SER A 79 16.31 -6.26 -7.09
CA SER A 79 17.64 -6.82 -6.82
C SER A 79 18.62 -6.24 -7.84
N TYR A 80 19.58 -5.43 -7.38
CA TYR A 80 20.80 -5.19 -8.17
C TYR A 80 21.57 -6.51 -8.22
N SER A 81 21.36 -7.27 -9.29
CA SER A 81 22.33 -8.30 -9.70
C SER A 81 23.58 -7.58 -10.17
N TRP A 82 24.63 -7.65 -9.36
CA TRP A 82 26.00 -7.33 -9.79
C TRP A 82 26.55 -8.46 -10.65
#